data_AF-A0A7W3RQT0-F1
#
_entry.id   AF-A0A7W3RQT0-F1
#
_cell.length_a   1.000
_cell.length_b   1.000
_cell.length_c   1.000
_cell.angle_alpha   90.00
_cell.angle_beta   90.00
_cell.angle_gamma   90.00
#
_symmetry.space_group_name_H-M   'P 1'
#
loop_
_entity.id
_entity.type
_entity.pdbx_description
1 polymer ?
#
loop_
_entity_poly.entity_id
_entity_poly.type
_entity_poly.pdbx_seq_one_letter_code
_entity_poly.pdbx_strand_id
1 'polypeptide(L)'
;MELRSVEELMDLLHAGRPQHALRTAALLRRGRPADKELQVAGLVQGIGPLLAPGDEADSARRAAAAVRPLLGERVFRLVRGDAGAADDDVLRLRLAREEGRTAGFDAGVLEDWRTVLELVAARHCRLDAVD
;
A
#
# COMPACT_ATOMS: atom_id res chain seq x y z
N MET A 1 -8.69 2.19 13.75
CA MET A 1 -9.38 1.15 12.97
C MET A 1 -8.31 0.19 12.50
N GLU A 2 -8.59 -1.10 12.56
CA GLU A 2 -7.70 -2.19 12.09
C GLU A 2 -8.48 -3.01 11.07
N LEU A 3 -7.83 -3.36 9.95
CA LEU A 3 -8.43 -4.15 8.89
C LEU A 3 -8.24 -5.63 9.16
N ARG A 4 -9.32 -6.39 9.00
CA ARG A 4 -9.38 -7.83 9.30
C ARG A 4 -9.47 -8.70 8.06
N SER A 5 -9.77 -8.12 6.90
CA SER A 5 -9.88 -8.86 5.65
C SER A 5 -9.46 -8.03 4.44
N VAL A 6 -9.13 -8.72 3.34
CA VAL A 6 -8.89 -8.07 2.05
C VAL A 6 -10.16 -7.39 1.52
N GLU A 7 -11.35 -7.91 1.85
CA GLU A 7 -12.63 -7.30 1.47
C GLU A 7 -12.79 -5.90 2.09
N GLU A 8 -12.58 -5.76 3.40
CA GLU A 8 -12.63 -4.46 4.08
C GLU A 8 -11.60 -3.46 3.51
N LEU A 9 -10.41 -3.94 3.15
CA LEU A 9 -9.39 -3.12 2.52
C LEU A 9 -9.81 -2.67 1.11
N MET A 10 -10.40 -3.56 0.31
CA MET A 10 -10.89 -3.24 -1.03
C MET A 10 -12.00 -2.20 -0.98
N ASP A 11 -12.92 -2.29 -0.02
CA ASP A 11 -14.00 -1.32 0.19
C ASP A 11 -13.44 0.08 0.52
N LEU A 12 -12.45 0.16 1.40
CA LEU A 12 -11.77 1.43 1.71
C LEU A 12 -11.03 2.00 0.50
N LEU A 13 -10.34 1.16 -0.28
CA LEU A 13 -9.65 1.59 -1.49
C LEU A 13 -10.63 2.10 -2.56
N HIS A 14 -11.81 1.49 -2.70
CA HIS A 14 -12.89 1.98 -3.54
C HIS A 14 -13.36 3.37 -3.11
N ALA A 15 -13.52 3.60 -1.80
CA ALA A 15 -13.89 4.90 -1.27
C ALA A 15 -12.82 5.99 -1.50
N GLY A 16 -11.54 5.60 -1.65
CA GLY A 16 -10.37 6.49 -1.57
C GLY A 16 -9.93 7.19 -2.86
N ARG A 17 -10.73 7.18 -3.94
CA ARG A 17 -10.31 7.62 -5.30
C ARG A 17 -8.97 6.99 -5.70
N PRO A 18 -8.95 5.68 -6.02
CA PRO A 18 -7.74 4.87 -6.06
C PRO A 18 -6.80 5.19 -7.23
N GLN A 19 -7.14 6.06 -8.17
CA GLN A 19 -6.38 6.23 -9.42
C GLN A 19 -4.91 6.59 -9.18
N HIS A 20 -4.64 7.47 -8.21
CA HIS A 20 -3.27 7.83 -7.86
C HIS A 20 -2.49 6.65 -7.24
N ALA A 21 -3.15 5.91 -6.36
CA ALA A 21 -2.57 4.73 -5.72
C ALA A 21 -2.34 3.59 -6.72
N LEU A 22 -3.26 3.38 -7.67
CA LEU A 22 -3.13 2.42 -8.75
C LEU A 22 -1.93 2.74 -9.63
N ARG A 23 -1.73 4.02 -10.02
CA ARG A 23 -0.54 4.45 -10.77
C ARG A 23 0.75 4.19 -10.00
N THR A 24 0.77 4.54 -8.72
CA THR A 24 1.91 4.28 -7.83
C THR A 24 2.22 2.78 -7.78
N ALA A 25 1.22 1.94 -7.54
CA ALA A 25 1.38 0.49 -7.47
C ALA A 25 1.82 -0.11 -8.82
N ALA A 26 1.29 0.38 -9.94
CA ALA A 26 1.67 -0.05 -11.29
C ALA A 26 3.12 0.30 -11.63
N LEU A 27 3.60 1.49 -11.26
CA LEU A 27 5.01 1.88 -11.41
C LEU A 27 5.92 0.96 -10.61
N LEU A 28 5.56 0.67 -9.36
CA LEU A 28 6.31 -0.26 -8.51
C LEU A 28 6.29 -1.68 -9.06
N ARG A 29 5.17 -2.13 -9.66
CA ARG A 29 5.07 -3.44 -10.32
C ARG A 29 5.99 -3.54 -11.52
N ARG A 30 6.13 -2.46 -12.29
CA ARG A 30 7.05 -2.39 -13.44
C ARG A 30 8.51 -2.38 -12.99
N GLY A 31 8.86 -1.61 -11.95
CA GLY A 31 10.24 -1.47 -11.48
C GLY A 31 10.72 -2.62 -10.59
N ARG A 32 9.81 -3.25 -9.84
CA ARG A 32 10.07 -4.32 -8.86
C ARG A 32 9.00 -5.42 -8.95
N PRO A 33 8.93 -6.17 -10.06
CA PRO A 33 7.83 -7.12 -10.31
C PRO A 33 7.74 -8.23 -9.27
N ALA A 34 8.86 -8.64 -8.68
CA ALA A 34 8.90 -9.68 -7.64
C ALA A 34 8.44 -9.18 -6.26
N ASP A 35 8.53 -7.88 -5.97
CA ASP A 35 8.26 -7.33 -4.64
C ASP A 35 6.79 -6.92 -4.49
N LYS A 36 5.97 -7.87 -4.03
CA LYS A 36 4.52 -7.66 -3.86
C LYS A 36 4.20 -6.77 -2.67
N GLU A 37 4.99 -6.82 -1.60
CA GLU A 37 4.79 -5.96 -0.42
C GLU A 37 5.04 -4.48 -0.75
N LEU A 38 6.06 -4.19 -1.57
CA LEU A 38 6.30 -2.83 -2.07
C LEU A 38 5.18 -2.32 -2.97
N GLN A 39 4.71 -3.15 -3.91
CA GLN A 39 3.59 -2.79 -4.78
C GLN A 39 2.30 -2.50 -3.98
N VAL A 40 2.00 -3.37 -3.01
CA VAL A 40 0.85 -3.21 -2.12
C VAL A 40 0.99 -1.98 -1.24
N ALA A 41 2.19 -1.67 -0.74
CA ALA A 41 2.42 -0.43 0.02
C ALA A 41 2.04 0.82 -0.78
N GLY A 42 2.37 0.86 -2.08
CA GLY A 42 1.93 1.94 -2.99
C GLY A 42 0.42 2.02 -3.18
N LEU A 43 -0.26 0.86 -3.22
CA LEU A 43 -1.71 0.80 -3.36
C LEU A 43 -2.43 1.29 -2.10
N VAL A 44 -2.03 0.81 -0.92
CA VAL A 44 -2.75 1.09 0.33
C VAL A 44 -2.54 2.51 0.84
N GLN A 45 -1.56 3.26 0.33
CA GLN A 45 -1.46 4.70 0.59
C GLN A 45 -2.72 5.47 0.14
N GLY A 46 -3.52 4.92 -0.78
CA GLY A 46 -4.78 5.50 -1.22
C GLY A 46 -5.87 5.61 -0.13
N ILE A 47 -5.78 4.84 0.96
CA ILE A 47 -6.77 4.92 2.05
C ILE A 47 -6.45 6.05 3.04
N GLY A 48 -5.21 6.51 3.10
CA GLY A 48 -4.75 7.49 4.09
C GLY A 48 -5.59 8.77 4.13
N PRO A 49 -5.86 9.43 2.98
CA PRO A 49 -6.68 10.64 2.93
C PRO A 49 -8.10 10.47 3.50
N LEU A 50 -8.67 9.25 3.51
CA LEU A 50 -9.95 8.97 4.15
C LEU A 50 -9.84 8.90 5.68
N LEU A 51 -8.71 8.42 6.18
CA LEU A 51 -8.49 8.19 7.62
C LEU A 51 -8.04 9.44 8.38
N ALA A 52 -7.39 10.38 7.70
CA ALA A 52 -7.04 11.70 8.21
C ALA A 52 -7.05 12.75 7.07
N PRO A 53 -8.20 13.37 6.79
CA PRO A 53 -8.30 14.42 5.79
C PRO A 53 -7.47 15.66 6.18
N GLY A 54 -6.59 16.11 5.29
CA GLY A 54 -5.84 17.36 5.45
C GLY A 54 -4.51 17.28 6.23
N ASP A 55 -4.15 16.11 6.77
CA ASP A 55 -2.85 15.87 7.43
C ASP A 55 -2.17 14.63 6.80
N GLU A 56 -1.19 14.87 5.94
CA GLU A 56 -0.48 13.81 5.22
C GLU A 56 0.34 12.90 6.15
N ALA A 57 0.91 13.45 7.23
CA ALA A 57 1.72 12.69 8.17
C ALA A 57 0.84 11.78 9.04
N ASP A 58 -0.29 12.30 9.53
CA ASP A 58 -1.26 11.50 10.28
C ASP A 58 -1.96 10.47 9.38
N SER A 59 -2.22 10.82 8.12
CA SER A 59 -2.76 9.94 7.08
C SER A 59 -1.88 8.72 6.84
N ALA A 60 -0.56 8.90 6.63
CA ALA A 60 0.39 7.80 6.45
C ALA A 60 0.46 6.91 7.70
N ARG A 61 0.52 7.51 8.89
CA ARG A 61 0.56 6.79 10.17
C ARG A 61 -0.70 5.93 10.38
N ARG A 62 -1.88 6.49 10.13
CA ARG A 62 -3.16 5.78 10.27
C ARG A 62 -3.34 4.69 9.22
N ALA A 63 -2.98 4.96 7.98
CA ALA A 63 -3.01 3.95 6.91
C ALA A 63 -2.10 2.77 7.27
N ALA A 64 -0.86 3.04 7.70
CA ALA A 64 0.07 2.01 8.12
C ALA A 64 -0.50 1.18 9.28
N ALA A 65 -0.99 1.83 10.34
CA ALA A 65 -1.58 1.15 11.49
C ALA A 65 -2.80 0.29 11.11
N ALA A 66 -3.66 0.79 10.21
CA ALA A 66 -4.86 0.09 9.80
C ALA A 66 -4.56 -1.20 9.03
N VAL A 67 -3.53 -1.20 8.18
CA VAL A 67 -3.18 -2.36 7.34
C VAL A 67 -2.22 -3.35 8.01
N ARG A 68 -1.53 -2.94 9.09
CA ARG A 68 -0.52 -3.77 9.76
C ARG A 68 -1.02 -5.17 10.14
N PRO A 69 -2.21 -5.35 10.76
CA PRO A 69 -2.68 -6.68 11.15
C PRO A 69 -3.00 -7.60 9.97
N LEU A 70 -3.21 -7.03 8.78
CA LEU A 70 -3.56 -7.79 7.58
C LEU A 70 -2.35 -8.03 6.68
N LEU A 71 -1.43 -7.07 6.58
CA LEU A 71 -0.35 -7.05 5.58
C LEU A 71 1.05 -7.13 6.18
N GLY A 72 1.17 -7.12 7.51
CA GLY A 72 2.41 -7.35 8.23
C GLY A 72 3.34 -6.14 8.34
N GLU A 73 4.45 -6.39 9.04
CA GLU A 73 5.36 -5.36 9.54
C GLU A 73 6.13 -4.63 8.43
N ARG A 74 6.47 -5.31 7.33
CA ARG A 74 7.18 -4.67 6.21
C ARG A 74 6.28 -3.65 5.51
N VAL A 75 5.03 -4.00 5.22
CA VAL A 75 4.06 -3.08 4.61
C VAL A 75 3.77 -1.92 5.56
N PHE A 76 3.62 -2.17 6.86
CA PHE A 76 3.49 -1.11 7.87
C PHE A 76 4.62 -0.07 7.78
N ARG A 77 5.89 -0.52 7.78
CA ARG A 77 7.06 0.38 7.71
C ARG A 77 7.11 1.18 6.41
N LEU A 78 6.85 0.53 5.27
CA LEU A 78 6.81 1.17 3.96
C LEU A 78 5.74 2.26 3.88
N VAL A 79 4.51 1.96 4.33
CA VAL A 79 3.38 2.89 4.30
C VAL A 79 3.60 4.06 5.27
N ARG A 80 4.15 3.78 6.45
CA ARG A 80 4.50 4.80 7.44
C ARG A 80 5.60 5.74 6.93
N GLY A 81 6.44 5.26 6.02
CA GLY A 81 7.59 6.00 5.51
C GLY A 81 8.78 6.04 6.48
N ASP A 82 8.83 5.10 7.43
CA ASP A 82 9.93 4.95 8.37
C ASP A 82 11.13 4.33 7.63
N ALA A 83 11.90 5.17 6.94
CA ALA A 83 13.15 4.77 6.29
C ALA A 83 14.33 4.90 7.25
N GLY A 84 15.07 3.82 7.45
CA GLY A 84 16.48 3.95 7.83
C GLY A 84 17.28 4.59 6.68
N ALA A 85 18.50 5.09 6.96
CA ALA A 85 19.34 5.75 5.95
C ALA A 85 19.69 4.87 4.72
N ALA A 86 19.47 3.55 4.81
CA ALA A 86 19.69 2.58 3.74
C ALA A 86 18.39 2.01 3.15
N ASP A 87 17.21 2.52 3.53
CA ASP A 87 15.94 1.99 3.06
C ASP A 87 15.58 2.51 1.66
N ASP A 88 16.20 1.85 0.72
CA ASP A 88 16.10 2.02 -0.72
C ASP A 88 14.67 1.78 -1.24
N ASP A 89 13.83 1.04 -0.51
CA ASP A 89 12.45 0.72 -0.89
C ASP A 89 11.49 1.85 -0.53
N VAL A 90 11.66 2.48 0.65
CA VAL A 90 10.88 3.68 1.00
C VAL A 90 11.16 4.83 0.02
N LEU A 91 12.43 5.01 -0.39
CA LEU A 91 12.77 5.99 -1.42
C LEU A 91 12.07 5.68 -2.75
N ARG A 92 12.09 4.42 -3.20
CA ARG A 92 11.40 4.01 -4.43
C ARG A 92 9.90 4.22 -4.36
N LEU A 93 9.28 3.87 -3.24
CA LEU A 93 7.86 4.12 -3.00
C LEU A 93 7.54 5.61 -3.11
N ARG A 94 8.36 6.48 -2.48
CA ARG A 94 8.19 7.93 -2.56
C ARG A 94 8.31 8.47 -3.98
N LEU A 95 9.29 7.99 -4.75
CA LEU A 95 9.51 8.41 -6.14
C LEU A 95 8.36 7.95 -7.05
N ALA A 96 7.92 6.70 -6.94
CA ALA A 96 6.77 6.19 -7.70
C ALA A 96 5.49 6.96 -7.35
N ARG A 97 5.31 7.34 -6.09
CA ARG A 97 4.20 8.18 -5.66
C ARG A 97 4.27 9.57 -6.28
N GLU A 98 5.44 10.19 -6.37
CA GLU A 98 5.58 11.49 -7.05
C GLU A 98 5.22 11.37 -8.54
N GLU A 99 5.79 10.38 -9.24
CA GLU A 99 5.54 10.14 -10.66
C GLU A 99 4.07 9.81 -10.94
N GLY A 100 3.41 9.07 -10.05
CA GLY A 100 1.99 8.72 -10.15
C GLY A 100 1.03 9.91 -10.11
N ARG A 101 1.47 11.11 -9.70
CA ARG A 101 0.66 12.34 -9.73
C ARG A 101 0.49 12.90 -11.14
N THR A 102 1.54 12.80 -11.96
CA THR A 102 1.60 13.39 -13.31
C THR A 102 1.49 12.35 -14.42
N ALA A 103 1.64 11.07 -14.09
CA ALA A 103 1.49 9.96 -15.02
C ALA A 103 0.12 9.93 -15.71
N GLY A 104 0.14 9.98 -17.05
CA GLY A 104 -1.05 9.92 -17.91
C GLY A 104 -1.44 8.52 -18.39
N PHE A 105 -0.88 7.46 -17.81
CA PHE A 105 -1.18 6.08 -18.21
C PHE A 105 -2.36 5.49 -17.43
N ASP A 106 -3.04 4.53 -18.05
CA ASP A 106 -4.05 3.70 -17.41
C ASP A 106 -3.36 2.61 -16.57
N ALA A 107 -3.60 2.64 -15.26
CA ALA A 107 -3.00 1.73 -14.30
C ALA A 107 -3.84 0.44 -14.09
N GLY A 108 -4.91 0.27 -14.85
CA GLY A 108 -5.88 -0.80 -14.67
C GLY A 108 -6.87 -0.49 -13.56
N VAL A 109 -7.68 -1.50 -13.22
CA VAL A 109 -8.74 -1.39 -12.21
C VAL A 109 -8.28 -1.96 -10.87
N LEU A 110 -9.00 -1.64 -9.78
CA LEU A 110 -8.61 -2.10 -8.46
C LEU A 110 -8.76 -3.62 -8.31
N GLU A 111 -9.72 -4.23 -9.00
CA GLU A 111 -10.04 -5.65 -8.94
C GLU A 111 -8.84 -6.52 -9.30
N ASP A 112 -8.01 -6.08 -10.23
CA ASP A 112 -6.77 -6.75 -10.67
C ASP A 112 -5.73 -6.87 -9.54
N TRP A 113 -5.89 -6.10 -8.46
CA TRP A 113 -5.02 -6.12 -7.29
C TRP A 113 -5.47 -7.06 -6.19
N ARG A 114 -6.71 -7.57 -6.22
CA ARG A 114 -7.26 -8.44 -5.17
C ARG A 114 -6.35 -9.65 -4.91
N THR A 115 -5.95 -10.37 -5.95
CA THR A 115 -5.08 -11.55 -5.80
C THR A 115 -3.72 -11.22 -5.18
N VAL A 116 -3.18 -10.03 -5.46
CA VAL A 116 -1.90 -9.60 -4.87
C VAL A 116 -2.07 -9.26 -3.39
N LEU A 117 -3.17 -8.61 -3.02
CA LEU A 117 -3.52 -8.33 -1.62
C LEU A 117 -3.72 -9.63 -0.84
N GLU A 118 -4.46 -10.59 -1.40
CA GLU A 118 -4.67 -11.92 -0.81
C GLU A 118 -3.35 -12.67 -0.62
N LEU A 119 -2.46 -12.63 -1.62
CA LEU A 119 -1.14 -13.26 -1.54
C LEU A 119 -0.30 -12.69 -0.38
N VAL A 120 -0.27 -11.37 -0.23
CA VAL A 120 0.47 -10.71 0.86
C VAL A 120 -0.15 -11.01 2.21
N ALA A 121 -1.49 -10.94 2.33
CA ALA A 121 -2.20 -11.24 3.56
C ALA A 121 -2.02 -12.70 4.00
N ALA A 122 -2.16 -13.65 3.08
CA ALA A 122 -1.95 -15.08 3.34
C ALA A 122 -0.49 -15.39 3.72
N ARG A 123 0.48 -14.63 3.21
CA ARG A 123 1.88 -14.75 3.64
C ARG A 123 2.06 -14.28 5.07
N HIS A 124 1.50 -13.15 5.47
CA HIS A 124 1.59 -12.64 6.84
C HIS A 124 0.91 -13.59 7.84
N CYS A 125 -0.32 -14.02 7.56
CA CYS A 125 -1.06 -14.95 8.41
C CYS A 125 -0.28 -16.26 8.65
N ARG A 126 0.43 -16.77 7.62
CA ARG A 126 1.30 -17.93 7.79
C ARG A 126 2.50 -17.66 8.68
N LEU A 127 3.12 -16.47 8.59
CA LEU A 127 4.27 -16.12 9.44
C LEU A 127 3.84 -15.99 10.91
N ASP A 128 2.71 -15.32 11.16
CA ASP A 128 2.16 -15.16 12.52
C ASP A 128 1.76 -16.49 13.18
N ALA A 129 1.46 -17.54 12.38
CA ALA A 129 1.15 -18.86 12.90
C ALA A 129 2.39 -19.69 13.29
N VAL A 130 3.60 -19.26 12.93
CA VAL A 130 4.86 -19.97 13.25
C VAL A 130 5.60 -19.33 14.44
N ASP A 131 5.21 -18.13 14.85
CA ASP A 131 5.75 -17.39 16.00
C ASP A 131 4.93 -17.63 17.28
#